data_AF-A0A919YFF2-F1
#
_entry.id   AF-A0A919YFF2-F1
#
_cell.length_a   1.000
_cell.length_b   1.000
_cell.length_c   1.000
_cell.angle_alpha   90.00
_cell.angle_beta   90.00
_cell.angle_gamma   90.00
#
_symmetry.space_group_name_H-M   'P 1'
#
loop_
_entity.id
_entity.type
_entity.pdbx_description
1 polymer ?
#
loop_
_entity_poly.entity_id
_entity_poly.type
_entity_poly.pdbx_seq_one_letter_code
_entity_poly.pdbx_strand_id
1 'polypeptide(L)'
;MKSLTIPKIIKGRAIVGDVVIGLEDWEIDKHWRKWEAFGDEDCTDIQIRDNYIDKQIALASLRKRKRKLVEGVYHSTFEEYSFLVDRKSGGVTHYNNKECFYEVKCGKIYLVKYSSGETKMVYDGVKLITISGDWLRKNDQPASSKNFGSIKYQRNALRTKAFYLKSHQIISVMFFGQKAIDLAIDGVSERTHDINHRNLNPDDNRPENLEIVTLDENTEHKTIMRRVLKEKILVYMNRNNL
;
A
#
# COMPACT_ATOMS: atom_id res chain seq x y z
N MET A 1 -38.64 -2.55 -22.73
CA MET A 1 -37.20 -2.31 -23.00
C MET A 1 -36.39 -3.11 -22.00
N LYS A 2 -35.38 -3.87 -22.42
CA LYS A 2 -34.36 -4.36 -21.47
C LYS A 2 -33.49 -3.19 -21.06
N SER A 3 -33.20 -3.05 -19.76
CA SER A 3 -32.20 -2.10 -19.29
C SER A 3 -30.82 -2.56 -19.77
N LEU A 4 -30.11 -1.73 -20.54
CA LEU A 4 -28.72 -2.01 -20.92
C LEU A 4 -27.84 -1.90 -19.67
N THR A 5 -27.22 -3.01 -19.26
CA THR A 5 -26.34 -3.00 -18.10
C THR A 5 -24.97 -2.46 -18.52
N ILE A 6 -24.74 -1.16 -18.33
CA ILE A 6 -23.47 -0.51 -18.72
C ILE A 6 -22.41 -0.76 -17.62
N PRO A 7 -21.29 -1.43 -17.92
CA PRO A 7 -20.22 -1.67 -16.95
C PRO A 7 -19.58 -0.36 -16.47
N LYS A 8 -19.53 -0.15 -15.16
CA LYS A 8 -18.84 1.01 -14.57
C LYS A 8 -17.44 0.62 -14.10
N ILE A 9 -16.40 1.08 -14.80
CA ILE A 9 -15.01 0.81 -14.44
C ILE A 9 -14.51 1.87 -13.44
N ILE A 10 -14.09 1.42 -12.25
CA ILE A 10 -13.55 2.24 -11.16
C ILE A 10 -12.32 1.51 -10.60
N LYS A 11 -11.18 2.20 -10.48
CA LYS A 11 -9.98 1.67 -9.79
C LYS A 11 -9.60 0.23 -10.22
N GLY A 12 -9.47 -0.02 -11.53
CA GLY A 12 -9.08 -1.33 -12.07
C GLY A 12 -10.12 -2.44 -11.96
N ARG A 13 -11.31 -2.15 -11.44
CA ARG A 13 -12.44 -3.08 -11.31
C ARG A 13 -13.63 -2.58 -12.11
N ALA A 14 -14.46 -3.49 -12.60
CA ALA A 14 -15.74 -3.17 -13.24
C ALA A 14 -16.90 -3.62 -12.35
N ILE A 15 -17.94 -2.79 -12.29
CA ILE A 15 -19.21 -3.11 -11.62
C ILE A 15 -20.24 -3.38 -12.73
N VAL A 16 -20.84 -4.58 -12.70
CA VAL A 16 -21.83 -5.05 -13.68
C VAL A 16 -23.01 -5.65 -12.92
N GLY A 17 -24.08 -4.85 -12.75
CA GLY A 17 -25.09 -5.14 -11.73
C GLY A 17 -24.45 -5.17 -10.34
N ASP A 18 -24.73 -6.20 -9.55
CA ASP A 18 -24.16 -6.40 -8.21
C ASP A 18 -22.78 -7.10 -8.21
N VAL A 19 -22.24 -7.45 -9.38
CA VAL A 19 -20.98 -8.19 -9.50
C VAL A 19 -19.79 -7.26 -9.75
N VAL A 20 -18.74 -7.45 -8.97
CA VAL A 20 -17.44 -6.76 -9.13
C VAL A 20 -16.47 -7.69 -9.87
N ILE A 21 -15.99 -7.24 -11.02
CA ILE A 21 -15.04 -7.97 -11.88
C ILE A 21 -13.68 -7.26 -11.77
N GLY A 22 -12.68 -7.96 -11.22
CA GLY A 22 -11.28 -7.53 -11.20
C GLY A 22 -10.39 -8.45 -12.06
N LEU A 23 -9.09 -8.15 -12.10
CA LEU A 23 -8.06 -9.08 -12.57
C LEU A 23 -7.51 -9.87 -11.39
N GLU A 24 -7.44 -11.19 -11.54
CA GLU A 24 -6.85 -12.11 -10.56
C GLU A 24 -5.36 -12.33 -10.85
N ASP A 25 -4.59 -12.69 -9.82
CA ASP A 25 -3.13 -12.86 -9.91
C ASP A 25 -2.71 -13.85 -11.01
N TRP A 26 -3.49 -14.92 -11.23
CA TRP A 26 -3.25 -15.93 -12.29
C TRP A 26 -3.55 -15.42 -13.72
N GLU A 27 -4.45 -14.45 -13.88
CA GLU A 27 -4.75 -13.85 -15.20
C GLU A 27 -3.61 -12.91 -15.61
N ILE A 28 -3.04 -12.21 -14.63
CA ILE A 28 -1.89 -11.33 -14.82
C ILE A 28 -0.67 -12.16 -15.23
N ASP A 29 -0.36 -13.24 -14.50
CA ASP A 29 0.77 -14.14 -14.81
C ASP A 29 0.68 -14.80 -16.21
N LYS A 30 -0.51 -14.85 -16.82
CA LYS A 30 -0.71 -15.33 -18.20
C LYS A 30 -0.43 -14.26 -19.26
N HIS A 31 -0.60 -12.99 -18.91
CA HIS A 31 -0.59 -11.85 -19.84
C HIS A 31 0.52 -10.82 -19.55
N TRP A 32 1.29 -11.02 -18.50
CA TRP A 32 2.41 -10.21 -18.05
C TRP A 32 3.48 -11.09 -17.38
N ARG A 33 4.61 -10.50 -16.99
CA ARG A 33 5.65 -11.24 -16.27
C ARG A 33 5.18 -11.67 -14.88
N LYS A 34 5.70 -12.82 -14.43
CA LYS A 34 5.72 -13.19 -13.01
C LYS A 34 6.54 -12.19 -12.21
N TRP A 35 6.13 -11.97 -10.97
CA TRP A 35 6.83 -11.10 -10.03
C TRP A 35 6.70 -11.69 -8.63
N GLU A 36 7.81 -11.68 -7.89
CA GLU A 36 7.87 -12.16 -6.51
C GLU A 36 8.45 -11.05 -5.60
N ALA A 37 7.74 -10.76 -4.52
CA ALA A 37 8.23 -9.88 -3.46
C ALA A 37 9.32 -10.58 -2.63
N PHE A 38 10.13 -9.83 -1.88
CA PHE A 38 10.98 -10.47 -0.86
C PHE A 38 10.12 -11.17 0.21
N GLY A 39 10.70 -12.20 0.84
CA GLY A 39 10.03 -13.09 1.82
C GLY A 39 9.47 -12.38 3.06
N ASP A 40 8.77 -13.15 3.91
CA ASP A 40 8.12 -12.70 5.16
C ASP A 40 9.13 -12.45 6.32
N GLU A 41 10.28 -11.85 5.99
CA GLU A 41 11.47 -11.67 6.83
C GLU A 41 11.65 -10.25 7.37
N ASP A 42 12.32 -10.16 8.52
CA ASP A 42 12.93 -8.94 9.03
C ASP A 42 14.23 -8.69 8.26
N CYS A 43 14.18 -7.73 7.34
CA CYS A 43 15.35 -7.22 6.66
C CYS A 43 15.34 -5.70 6.79
N THR A 44 16.36 -5.19 7.45
CA THR A 44 16.53 -3.75 7.77
C THR A 44 17.68 -3.12 6.99
N ASP A 45 18.36 -3.92 6.15
CA ASP A 45 19.55 -3.50 5.40
C ASP A 45 19.19 -2.46 4.35
N ILE A 46 19.55 -1.22 4.67
CA ILE A 46 19.29 -0.07 3.84
C ILE A 46 20.27 1.06 4.14
N GLN A 47 20.69 1.75 3.09
CA GLN A 47 21.59 2.89 3.17
C GLN A 47 20.79 4.17 2.92
N ILE A 48 20.79 5.08 3.90
CA ILE A 48 20.30 6.44 3.71
C ILE A 48 21.47 7.21 3.11
N ARG A 49 21.29 7.74 1.89
CA ARG A 49 22.32 8.51 1.19
C ARG A 49 22.16 10.00 1.47
N ASP A 50 23.27 10.73 1.47
CA ASP A 50 23.30 12.18 1.78
C ASP A 50 22.45 13.02 0.82
N ASN A 51 22.20 12.52 -0.40
CA ASN A 51 21.38 13.16 -1.41
C ASN A 51 19.88 12.79 -1.35
N TYR A 52 19.41 12.08 -0.32
CA TYR A 52 17.99 11.74 -0.19
C TYR A 52 17.15 12.93 0.27
N ILE A 53 15.97 13.11 -0.33
CA ILE A 53 14.97 14.05 0.19
C ILE A 53 14.19 13.45 1.38
N ASP A 54 13.50 14.31 2.13
CA ASP A 54 12.64 13.95 3.27
C ASP A 54 11.79 12.68 3.05
N LYS A 55 11.16 12.53 1.88
CA LYS A 55 10.34 11.34 1.54
C LYS A 55 11.17 10.05 1.48
N GLN A 56 12.34 10.10 0.86
CA GLN A 56 13.26 8.96 0.75
C GLN A 56 13.86 8.62 2.12
N ILE A 57 14.27 9.64 2.89
CA ILE A 57 14.75 9.47 4.28
C ILE A 57 13.67 8.81 5.16
N ALA A 58 12.42 9.28 5.08
CA ALA A 58 11.31 8.74 5.84
C ALA A 58 11.04 7.26 5.52
N LEU A 59 10.92 6.92 4.23
CA LEU A 59 10.71 5.55 3.79
C LEU A 59 11.90 4.64 4.12
N ALA A 60 13.14 5.14 3.99
CA ALA A 60 14.32 4.39 4.36
C ALA A 60 14.38 4.11 5.87
N SER A 61 14.03 5.11 6.69
CA SER A 61 13.90 4.95 8.13
C SER A 61 12.82 3.93 8.51
N LEU A 62 11.70 3.89 7.77
CA LEU A 62 10.66 2.87 7.96
C LEU A 62 11.15 1.45 7.61
N ARG A 63 11.95 1.27 6.56
CA ARG A 63 12.57 -0.04 6.28
C ARG A 63 13.62 -0.41 7.34
N LYS A 64 14.48 0.53 7.74
CA LYS A 64 15.53 0.32 8.75
C LYS A 64 14.99 -0.04 10.15
N ARG A 65 13.75 0.34 10.44
CA ARG A 65 13.05 0.06 11.71
C ARG A 65 11.93 -0.99 11.56
N LYS A 66 11.83 -1.65 10.41
CA LYS A 66 10.87 -2.75 10.18
C LYS A 66 11.13 -3.87 11.19
N ARG A 67 10.09 -4.28 11.91
CA ARG A 67 10.10 -5.41 12.83
C ARG A 67 8.82 -6.24 12.70
N LYS A 68 8.93 -7.56 12.58
CA LYS A 68 7.80 -8.49 12.61
C LYS A 68 7.20 -8.54 14.01
N LEU A 69 5.89 -8.38 14.12
CA LEU A 69 5.15 -8.49 15.39
C LEU A 69 4.48 -9.86 15.52
N VAL A 70 3.82 -10.29 14.46
CA VAL A 70 3.18 -11.58 14.28
C VAL A 70 3.30 -12.00 12.81
N GLU A 71 2.86 -13.20 12.44
CA GLU A 71 2.93 -13.67 11.05
C GLU A 71 2.25 -12.69 10.08
N GLY A 72 2.97 -12.25 9.04
CA GLY A 72 2.47 -11.27 8.06
C GLY A 72 2.24 -9.84 8.56
N VAL A 73 2.41 -9.50 9.86
CA VAL A 73 2.19 -8.13 10.36
C VAL A 73 3.46 -7.53 10.95
N TYR A 74 3.79 -6.34 10.46
CA TYR A 74 5.01 -5.61 10.77
C TYR A 74 4.72 -4.26 11.41
N HIS A 75 5.61 -3.86 12.31
CA HIS A 75 5.72 -2.53 12.88
C HIS A 75 6.89 -1.76 12.27
N SER A 76 6.75 -0.45 12.16
CA SER A 76 7.88 0.47 12.01
C SER A 76 7.53 1.89 12.47
N THR A 77 8.52 2.77 12.58
CA THR A 77 8.36 4.12 13.15
C THR A 77 9.16 5.18 12.39
N PHE A 78 8.51 6.27 11.99
CA PHE A 78 9.19 7.49 11.53
C PHE A 78 8.57 8.75 12.15
N GLU A 79 9.41 9.50 12.86
CA GLU A 79 9.05 10.64 13.71
C GLU A 79 7.84 10.35 14.62
N GLU A 80 6.78 11.15 14.58
CA GLU A 80 5.59 11.03 15.44
C GLU A 80 4.66 9.84 15.11
N TYR A 81 4.88 9.16 13.98
CA TYR A 81 4.01 8.06 13.57
C TYR A 81 4.70 6.70 13.61
N SER A 82 3.99 5.75 14.21
CA SER A 82 4.26 4.33 14.07
C SER A 82 3.21 3.70 13.15
N PHE A 83 3.64 2.70 12.37
CA PHE A 83 2.84 2.04 11.36
C PHE A 83 2.64 0.58 11.72
N LEU A 84 1.44 0.06 11.46
CA LEU A 84 1.18 -1.37 11.38
C LEU A 84 0.85 -1.71 9.92
N VAL A 85 1.61 -2.66 9.37
CA VAL A 85 1.55 -3.07 7.98
C VAL A 85 1.26 -4.57 7.90
N ASP A 86 0.14 -4.90 7.29
CA ASP A 86 -0.30 -6.27 7.02
C ASP A 86 0.09 -6.65 5.59
N ARG A 87 1.03 -7.60 5.48
CA ARG A 87 1.56 -8.16 4.23
C ARG A 87 0.46 -8.88 3.44
N LYS A 88 -0.41 -9.63 4.11
CA LYS A 88 -1.41 -10.50 3.46
C LYS A 88 -2.56 -9.68 2.87
N SER A 89 -2.99 -8.61 3.55
CA SER A 89 -4.07 -7.73 3.06
C SER A 89 -3.58 -6.50 2.27
N GLY A 90 -2.28 -6.20 2.27
CA GLY A 90 -1.77 -4.93 1.76
C GLY A 90 -2.19 -3.72 2.63
N GLY A 91 -2.60 -3.97 3.87
CA GLY A 91 -3.10 -2.94 4.78
C GLY A 91 -1.98 -2.09 5.35
N VAL A 92 -2.08 -0.76 5.23
CA VAL A 92 -1.20 0.18 5.94
C VAL A 92 -2.03 1.09 6.83
N THR A 93 -1.66 1.12 8.11
CA THR A 93 -2.30 1.89 9.16
C THR A 93 -1.25 2.59 10.02
N HIS A 94 -1.64 3.65 10.72
CA HIS A 94 -0.73 4.41 11.57
C HIS A 94 -1.39 4.86 12.89
N TYR A 95 -0.56 5.19 13.88
CA TYR A 95 -0.99 5.80 15.14
C TYR A 95 0.08 6.79 15.64
N ASN A 96 -0.30 7.75 16.49
CA ASN A 96 0.65 8.69 17.08
C ASN A 96 1.44 8.00 18.21
N ASN A 97 2.75 7.83 18.00
CA ASN A 97 3.63 7.10 18.92
C ASN A 97 4.06 7.92 20.15
N LYS A 98 3.70 9.20 20.20
CA LYS A 98 3.82 10.07 21.37
C LYS A 98 2.64 9.92 22.33
N GLU A 99 1.51 9.38 21.85
CA GLU A 99 0.28 9.19 22.62
C GLU A 99 0.06 7.74 23.03
N CYS A 100 0.45 6.78 22.17
CA CYS A 100 0.30 5.35 22.40
C CYS A 100 1.59 4.55 22.16
N PHE A 101 1.70 3.40 22.83
CA PHE A 101 2.61 2.30 22.47
C PHE A 101 1.80 1.07 22.04
N TYR A 102 2.48 0.04 21.50
CA TYR A 102 1.85 -1.24 21.18
C TYR A 102 2.27 -2.33 22.18
N GLU A 103 1.37 -3.28 22.40
CA GLU A 103 1.65 -4.55 23.08
C GLU A 103 1.18 -5.72 22.22
N VAL A 104 1.94 -6.82 22.22
CA VAL A 104 1.55 -8.07 21.55
C VAL A 104 1.23 -9.11 22.62
N LYS A 105 0.01 -9.66 22.60
CA LYS A 105 -0.47 -10.68 23.55
C LYS A 105 -1.22 -11.77 22.78
N CYS A 106 -0.77 -13.02 22.89
CA CYS A 106 -1.41 -14.19 22.27
C CYS A 106 -1.76 -14.01 20.77
N GLY A 107 -0.81 -13.49 19.96
CA GLY A 107 -1.02 -13.25 18.53
C GLY A 107 -1.86 -12.01 18.17
N LYS A 108 -2.34 -11.27 19.16
CA LYS A 108 -3.13 -10.04 18.99
C LYS A 108 -2.27 -8.80 19.29
N ILE A 109 -2.56 -7.70 18.62
CA ILE A 109 -1.89 -6.41 18.82
C ILE A 109 -2.86 -5.45 19.48
N TYR A 110 -2.40 -4.80 20.54
CA TYR A 110 -3.11 -3.77 21.28
C TYR A 110 -2.35 -2.46 21.19
N LEU A 111 -3.05 -1.34 21.14
CA LEU A 111 -2.49 -0.03 21.47
C LEU A 111 -2.88 0.32 22.90
N VAL A 112 -1.94 0.95 23.61
CA VAL A 112 -2.11 1.42 24.99
C VAL A 112 -1.73 2.89 25.07
N LYS A 113 -2.61 3.75 25.60
CA LYS A 113 -2.32 5.17 25.81
C LYS A 113 -1.38 5.37 27.00
N TYR A 114 -0.31 6.16 26.83
CA TYR A 114 0.61 6.46 27.94
C TYR A 114 -0.07 7.22 29.10
N SER A 115 -1.00 8.12 28.79
CA SER A 115 -1.60 9.03 29.77
C SER A 115 -2.68 8.39 30.66
N SER A 116 -3.36 7.34 30.19
CA SER A 116 -4.51 6.74 30.87
C SER A 116 -4.43 5.23 31.07
N GLY A 117 -3.51 4.53 30.42
CA GLY A 117 -3.50 3.06 30.36
C GLY A 117 -4.69 2.46 29.59
N GLU A 118 -5.57 3.28 28.98
CA GLU A 118 -6.65 2.82 28.12
C GLU A 118 -6.05 1.92 27.04
N THR A 119 -6.64 0.74 26.83
CA THR A 119 -6.11 -0.30 25.95
C THR A 119 -7.15 -0.68 24.90
N LYS A 120 -6.76 -0.74 23.62
CA LYS A 120 -7.64 -1.21 22.54
C LYS A 120 -6.96 -2.21 21.63
N MET A 121 -7.67 -3.28 21.29
CA MET A 121 -7.22 -4.29 20.33
C MET A 121 -7.30 -3.70 18.91
N VAL A 122 -6.18 -3.71 18.20
CA VAL A 122 -6.06 -3.17 16.83
C VAL A 122 -5.65 -4.23 15.80
N TYR A 123 -5.37 -5.46 16.26
CA TYR A 123 -5.26 -6.66 15.42
C TYR A 123 -5.82 -7.86 16.20
N ASP A 124 -6.74 -8.61 15.60
CA ASP A 124 -7.48 -9.71 16.24
C ASP A 124 -6.86 -11.11 16.04
N GLY A 125 -5.78 -11.20 15.25
CA GLY A 125 -5.21 -12.47 14.77
C GLY A 125 -5.50 -12.74 13.29
N VAL A 126 -6.37 -11.94 12.66
CA VAL A 126 -6.80 -12.10 11.25
C VAL A 126 -6.63 -10.80 10.46
N LYS A 127 -7.00 -9.64 11.03
CA LYS A 127 -7.02 -8.35 10.32
C LYS A 127 -6.69 -7.17 11.23
N LEU A 128 -6.20 -6.09 10.61
CA LEU A 128 -6.08 -4.79 11.28
C LEU A 128 -7.46 -4.16 11.49
N ILE A 129 -7.72 -3.73 12.73
CA ILE A 129 -8.95 -3.08 13.16
C ILE A 129 -8.66 -1.59 13.36
N THR A 130 -9.06 -0.78 12.41
CA THR A 130 -8.97 0.68 12.53
C THR A 130 -10.10 1.20 13.40
N ILE A 131 -9.76 2.02 14.40
CA ILE A 131 -10.68 2.53 15.41
C ILE A 131 -10.75 4.05 15.26
N SER A 132 -11.96 4.62 15.37
CA SER A 132 -12.20 6.05 15.31
C SER A 132 -11.40 6.83 16.36
N GLY A 133 -10.88 8.01 15.98
CA GLY A 133 -10.09 8.90 16.83
C GLY A 133 -8.58 8.68 16.71
N ASP A 134 -7.88 8.73 17.84
CA ASP A 134 -6.40 8.83 17.90
C ASP A 134 -5.69 7.47 18.03
N TRP A 135 -6.44 6.38 17.82
CA TRP A 135 -5.97 5.01 17.87
C TRP A 135 -5.30 4.59 16.56
N LEU A 136 -5.69 3.46 15.99
CA LEU A 136 -5.18 2.99 14.72
C LEU A 136 -6.00 3.57 13.55
N ARG A 137 -5.38 4.49 12.81
CA ARG A 137 -5.98 5.21 11.67
C ARG A 137 -5.59 4.58 10.33
N LYS A 138 -6.45 4.75 9.33
CA LYS A 138 -6.12 4.41 7.93
C LYS A 138 -5.22 5.50 7.34
N ASN A 139 -4.42 5.13 6.35
CA ASN A 139 -3.80 6.09 5.44
C ASN A 139 -4.85 6.54 4.42
N ASP A 140 -5.60 7.61 4.71
CA ASP A 140 -6.72 8.11 3.89
C ASP A 140 -6.57 9.58 3.45
N GLN A 141 -5.50 10.27 3.86
CA GLN A 141 -5.24 11.65 3.46
C GLN A 141 -5.02 11.73 1.94
N PRO A 142 -5.74 12.59 1.19
CA PRO A 142 -5.51 12.76 -0.24
C PRO A 142 -4.14 13.39 -0.53
N ALA A 143 -3.25 12.64 -1.19
CA ALA A 143 -1.92 13.14 -1.56
C ALA A 143 -1.93 14.15 -2.73
N SER A 144 -3.05 14.29 -3.45
CA SER A 144 -3.31 15.27 -4.51
C SER A 144 -4.80 15.21 -4.92
N SER A 145 -5.18 15.81 -6.06
CA SER A 145 -6.48 15.60 -6.72
C SER A 145 -6.77 14.15 -7.14
N LYS A 146 -5.79 13.24 -7.01
CA LYS A 146 -5.97 11.79 -7.19
C LYS A 146 -5.99 11.15 -5.80
N ASN A 147 -7.13 10.54 -5.45
CA ASN A 147 -7.42 9.92 -4.15
C ASN A 147 -6.57 8.67 -3.87
N PHE A 148 -5.27 8.87 -3.61
CA PHE A 148 -4.39 7.85 -3.03
C PHE A 148 -4.38 7.98 -1.52
N GLY A 149 -4.69 6.88 -0.84
CA GLY A 149 -4.55 6.79 0.62
C GLY A 149 -3.11 7.05 1.05
N SER A 150 -2.92 8.07 1.87
CA SER A 150 -1.61 8.47 2.37
C SER A 150 -1.67 8.96 3.82
N ILE A 151 -0.50 9.14 4.41
CA ILE A 151 -0.31 9.91 5.64
C ILE A 151 0.42 11.21 5.31
N LYS A 152 -0.02 12.32 5.89
CA LYS A 152 0.59 13.64 5.71
C LYS A 152 1.58 13.95 6.83
N TYR A 153 2.83 14.13 6.46
CA TYR A 153 3.88 14.69 7.31
C TYR A 153 3.93 16.20 7.11
N GLN A 154 3.60 16.96 8.16
CA GLN A 154 3.54 18.43 8.09
C GLN A 154 4.94 19.06 8.06
N ARG A 155 5.03 20.33 7.65
CA ARG A 155 6.26 21.13 7.80
C ARG A 155 6.58 21.28 9.30
N ASN A 156 7.86 21.20 9.67
CA ASN A 156 8.34 21.46 11.04
C ASN A 156 9.67 22.25 11.01
N ALA A 157 10.34 22.44 12.15
CA ALA A 157 11.60 23.19 12.22
C ALA A 157 12.77 22.53 11.46
N LEU A 158 12.75 21.20 11.29
CA LEU A 158 13.79 20.42 10.60
C LEU A 158 13.44 20.13 9.14
N ARG A 159 12.20 20.42 8.71
CA ARG A 159 11.64 19.99 7.43
C ARG A 159 11.04 21.18 6.67
N THR A 160 11.59 21.50 5.51
CA THR A 160 11.22 22.73 4.77
C THR A 160 9.84 22.67 4.09
N LYS A 161 9.34 21.47 3.75
CA LYS A 161 8.06 21.24 3.04
C LYS A 161 7.27 20.10 3.68
N ALA A 162 5.94 20.14 3.57
CA ALA A 162 5.12 18.97 3.90
C ALA A 162 5.26 17.89 2.82
N PHE A 163 5.19 16.61 3.21
CA PHE A 163 5.18 15.49 2.27
C PHE A 163 4.10 14.45 2.63
N TYR A 164 3.86 13.52 1.71
CA TYR A 164 2.90 12.44 1.87
C TYR A 164 3.56 11.10 1.59
N LEU A 165 3.32 10.10 2.45
CA LEU A 165 3.69 8.70 2.21
C LEU A 165 2.44 7.91 1.83
N LYS A 166 2.41 7.37 0.61
CA LYS A 166 1.30 6.55 0.11
C LYS A 166 1.46 5.10 0.58
N SER A 167 0.36 4.37 0.76
CA SER A 167 0.39 2.98 1.25
C SER A 167 1.25 2.05 0.37
N HIS A 168 1.14 2.10 -0.96
CA HIS A 168 2.01 1.32 -1.85
C HIS A 168 3.50 1.71 -1.74
N GLN A 169 3.83 2.97 -1.44
CA GLN A 169 5.22 3.39 -1.25
C GLN A 169 5.80 2.79 0.05
N ILE A 170 5.03 2.80 1.13
CA ILE A 170 5.41 2.18 2.41
C ILE A 170 5.61 0.67 2.23
N ILE A 171 4.65 -0.03 1.62
CA ILE A 171 4.76 -1.49 1.39
C ILE A 171 5.91 -1.83 0.45
N SER A 172 6.02 -1.16 -0.70
CA SER A 172 7.11 -1.42 -1.66
C SER A 172 8.49 -1.26 -1.02
N VAL A 173 8.66 -0.28 -0.13
CA VAL A 173 9.94 -0.11 0.59
C VAL A 173 10.11 -1.16 1.71
N MET A 174 9.03 -1.57 2.39
CA MET A 174 9.06 -2.64 3.39
C MET A 174 9.27 -4.07 2.82
N PHE A 175 9.07 -4.29 1.51
CA PHE A 175 9.17 -5.62 0.89
C PHE A 175 10.02 -5.69 -0.39
N PHE A 176 10.47 -4.57 -0.98
CA PHE A 176 11.46 -4.51 -2.07
C PHE A 176 12.73 -3.71 -1.70
N GLY A 177 12.79 -3.17 -0.47
CA GLY A 177 13.98 -2.57 0.12
C GLY A 177 14.58 -1.40 -0.66
N GLN A 178 15.91 -1.37 -0.73
CA GLN A 178 16.72 -0.30 -1.35
C GLN A 178 16.27 0.05 -2.78
N LYS A 179 15.93 -0.97 -3.60
CA LYS A 179 15.52 -0.81 -5.01
C LYS A 179 14.28 0.07 -5.16
N ALA A 180 13.31 -0.02 -4.25
CA ALA A 180 12.10 0.81 -4.30
C ALA A 180 12.43 2.31 -4.10
N ILE A 181 13.32 2.62 -3.15
CA ILE A 181 13.68 4.01 -2.81
C ILE A 181 14.49 4.68 -3.91
N ASP A 182 15.44 3.95 -4.48
CA ASP A 182 16.36 4.48 -5.48
C ASP A 182 15.71 4.71 -6.84
N LEU A 183 14.72 3.88 -7.22
CA LEU A 183 14.16 3.88 -8.56
C LEU A 183 12.76 4.50 -8.67
N ALA A 184 11.89 4.27 -7.68
CA ALA A 184 10.44 4.47 -7.81
C ALA A 184 9.81 5.44 -6.79
N ILE A 185 10.59 5.98 -5.86
CA ILE A 185 10.17 7.08 -4.98
C ILE A 185 10.60 8.41 -5.61
N ASP A 186 9.65 9.33 -5.78
CA ASP A 186 9.91 10.69 -6.27
C ASP A 186 11.04 11.35 -5.42
N GLY A 187 12.16 11.72 -6.05
CA GLY A 187 13.42 12.10 -5.38
C GLY A 187 14.24 13.15 -6.14
N VAL A 188 15.55 13.26 -5.86
CA VAL A 188 16.46 14.27 -6.46
C VAL A 188 16.74 14.00 -7.95
N SER A 189 16.82 12.74 -8.35
CA SER A 189 16.87 12.33 -9.75
C SER A 189 15.46 12.24 -10.34
N GLU A 190 15.32 12.52 -11.63
CA GLU A 190 14.09 12.19 -12.35
C GLU A 190 13.73 10.71 -12.15
N ARG A 191 12.48 10.46 -11.81
CA ARG A 191 12.01 9.15 -11.40
C ARG A 191 11.83 8.25 -12.63
N THR A 192 12.79 7.36 -12.85
CA THR A 192 12.84 6.45 -14.02
C THR A 192 11.91 5.24 -13.91
N HIS A 193 11.44 4.90 -12.70
CA HIS A 193 10.56 3.76 -12.46
C HIS A 193 9.28 4.14 -11.71
N ASP A 194 8.27 3.29 -11.81
CA ASP A 194 7.01 3.40 -11.08
C ASP A 194 6.80 2.19 -10.16
N ILE A 195 5.99 2.38 -9.12
CA ILE A 195 5.36 1.28 -8.39
C ILE A 195 4.04 0.98 -9.13
N ASN A 196 4.01 -0.14 -9.85
CA ASN A 196 2.84 -0.58 -10.61
C ASN A 196 1.95 -1.50 -9.77
N HIS A 197 0.63 -1.32 -9.91
CA HIS A 197 -0.40 -2.22 -9.39
C HIS A 197 -0.77 -3.20 -10.51
N ARG A 198 -0.29 -4.45 -10.41
CA ARG A 198 -0.39 -5.48 -11.45
C ARG A 198 -1.85 -5.74 -11.87
N ASN A 199 -2.79 -5.80 -10.93
CA ASN A 199 -4.22 -5.96 -11.20
C ASN A 199 -4.97 -4.65 -11.55
N LEU A 200 -4.27 -3.56 -11.83
CA LEU A 200 -4.79 -2.20 -12.06
C LEU A 200 -5.55 -1.56 -10.88
N ASN A 201 -5.66 -2.22 -9.73
CA ASN A 201 -6.39 -1.70 -8.57
C ASN A 201 -5.45 -0.97 -7.59
N PRO A 202 -5.48 0.38 -7.52
CA PRO A 202 -4.63 1.17 -6.61
C PRO A 202 -4.91 0.94 -5.12
N ASP A 203 -6.00 0.27 -4.76
CA ASP A 203 -6.34 -0.06 -3.37
C ASP A 203 -5.76 -1.42 -2.92
N ASP A 204 -5.37 -2.30 -3.86
CA ASP A 204 -4.75 -3.60 -3.55
C ASP A 204 -3.23 -3.43 -3.46
N ASN A 205 -2.74 -3.17 -2.25
CA ASN A 205 -1.33 -2.93 -2.00
C ASN A 205 -0.61 -4.18 -1.49
N ARG A 206 -1.10 -5.41 -1.75
CA ARG A 206 -0.36 -6.64 -1.44
C ARG A 206 1.00 -6.62 -2.15
N PRO A 207 2.13 -7.03 -1.51
CA PRO A 207 3.44 -7.07 -2.17
C PRO A 207 3.47 -7.88 -3.47
N GLU A 208 2.66 -8.92 -3.58
CA GLU A 208 2.50 -9.78 -4.77
C GLU A 208 1.85 -9.04 -5.95
N ASN A 209 1.04 -8.01 -5.66
CA ASN A 209 0.36 -7.17 -6.64
C ASN A 209 1.12 -5.87 -6.96
N LEU A 210 2.19 -5.56 -6.23
CA LEU A 210 3.04 -4.39 -6.47
C LEU A 210 4.32 -4.83 -7.17
N GLU A 211 4.76 -4.12 -8.21
CA GLU A 211 6.08 -4.33 -8.81
C GLU A 211 6.80 -3.00 -9.10
N ILE A 212 8.12 -3.07 -9.29
CA ILE A 212 8.93 -1.92 -9.75
C ILE A 212 9.19 -2.09 -11.24
N VAL A 213 8.63 -1.19 -12.05
CA VAL A 213 8.69 -1.18 -13.52
C VAL A 213 9.28 0.12 -14.03
N THR A 214 9.82 0.16 -15.25
CA THR A 214 10.11 1.44 -15.92
C THR A 214 8.79 2.19 -16.24
N LEU A 215 8.88 3.48 -16.57
CA LEU A 215 7.69 4.25 -16.99
C LEU A 215 7.04 3.70 -18.28
N ASP A 216 7.86 3.17 -19.18
CA ASP A 216 7.42 2.57 -20.44
C ASP A 216 6.76 1.20 -20.19
N GLU A 217 7.39 0.33 -19.38
CA GLU A 217 6.79 -0.93 -18.92
C GLU A 217 5.44 -0.69 -18.23
N ASN A 218 5.32 0.34 -17.38
CA ASN A 218 4.05 0.70 -16.73
C ASN A 218 2.96 1.08 -17.76
N THR A 219 3.35 1.73 -18.85
CA THR A 219 2.44 2.15 -19.93
C THR A 219 1.99 0.96 -20.79
N GLU A 220 2.91 0.05 -21.11
CA GLU A 220 2.64 -1.21 -21.80
C GLU A 220 1.73 -2.12 -20.96
N HIS A 221 2.14 -2.43 -19.73
CA HIS A 221 1.39 -3.23 -18.75
C HIS A 221 -0.07 -2.77 -18.67
N LYS A 222 -0.26 -1.46 -18.45
CA LYS A 222 -1.58 -0.84 -18.31
C LYS A 222 -2.42 -0.97 -19.57
N THR A 223 -1.80 -0.97 -20.75
CA THR A 223 -2.49 -1.17 -22.03
C THR A 223 -2.96 -2.62 -22.19
N ILE A 224 -2.08 -3.58 -21.89
CA ILE A 224 -2.39 -5.02 -21.96
C ILE A 224 -3.47 -5.38 -20.94
N MET A 225 -3.28 -5.07 -19.65
CA MET A 225 -4.24 -5.41 -18.60
C MET A 225 -5.62 -4.76 -18.79
N ARG A 226 -5.68 -3.54 -19.35
CA ARG A 226 -6.96 -2.91 -19.71
C ARG A 226 -7.70 -3.65 -20.83
N ARG A 227 -6.97 -4.28 -21.76
CA ARG A 227 -7.57 -5.15 -22.78
C ARG A 227 -8.13 -6.42 -22.13
N VAL A 228 -7.32 -7.11 -21.32
CA VAL A 228 -7.73 -8.33 -20.59
C VAL A 228 -8.98 -8.08 -19.73
N LEU A 229 -9.02 -6.97 -18.98
CA LEU A 229 -10.19 -6.60 -18.17
C LEU A 229 -11.45 -6.37 -19.03
N LYS A 230 -11.32 -5.70 -20.19
CA LYS A 230 -12.45 -5.52 -21.13
C LYS A 230 -12.96 -6.85 -21.69
N GLU A 231 -12.06 -7.74 -22.08
CA GLU A 231 -12.39 -9.09 -22.56
C GLU A 231 -13.13 -9.89 -21.49
N LYS A 232 -12.66 -9.85 -20.23
CA LYS A 232 -13.31 -10.49 -19.08
C LYS A 232 -14.73 -9.97 -18.82
N ILE A 233 -14.94 -8.64 -18.91
CA ILE A 233 -16.27 -8.02 -18.80
C ILE A 233 -17.20 -8.49 -19.92
N LEU A 234 -16.73 -8.49 -21.18
CA LEU A 234 -17.54 -8.93 -22.32
C LEU A 234 -17.94 -10.41 -22.22
N VAL A 235 -17.01 -11.28 -21.80
CA VAL A 235 -17.31 -12.70 -21.55
C VAL A 235 -18.36 -12.86 -20.44
N TYR A 236 -18.29 -12.06 -19.37
CA TYR A 236 -19.30 -12.08 -18.31
C TYR A 236 -20.68 -11.61 -18.82
N MET A 237 -20.75 -10.49 -19.54
CA MET A 237 -22.02 -9.96 -20.08
C MET A 237 -22.68 -10.96 -21.04
N ASN A 238 -21.91 -11.51 -21.98
CA ASN A 238 -22.41 -12.50 -22.95
C ASN A 238 -22.95 -13.77 -22.25
N ARG A 239 -22.29 -14.25 -21.19
CA ARG A 239 -22.76 -15.42 -20.42
C ARG A 239 -24.06 -15.16 -19.64
N ASN A 240 -24.35 -13.91 -19.31
CA ASN A 240 -25.52 -13.52 -18.50
C ASN A 240 -26.62 -12.81 -19.31
N ASN A 241 -26.47 -12.67 -20.63
CA ASN A 241 -27.39 -11.96 -21.53
C ASN A 241 -27.68 -10.50 -21.13
N LEU A 242 -26.62 -9.78 -20.71
CA LEU A 242 -26.63 -8.39 -20.22
C LEU A 242 -26.22 -7.35 -21.26
#